data_AF-A0A914KXC4-F1
#
_entry.id   AF-A0A914KXC4-F1
#
_cell.length_a   1.000
_cell.length_b   1.000
_cell.length_c   1.000
_cell.angle_alpha   90.00
_cell.angle_beta   90.00
_cell.angle_gamma   90.00
#
_symmetry.space_group_name_H-M   'P 1'
#
loop_
_entity.id
_entity.type
_entity.pdbx_description
1 polymer ?
#
loop_
_entity_poly.entity_id
_entity_poly.type
_entity_poly.pdbx_seq_one_letter_code
_entity_poly.pdbx_strand_id
1 'polypeptide(L)'
;MLSTYPLSIILKTFEKCLKLALSVSILVRHGVFQHGKVEIIANDQGNRTTPSYVAFTDTERLIGDAAKNQVAMNPANTVFDAKRLIGHKFDDPAVQSDMKHWPFKVIQGEGARPKIQVEVKGEMKAFFPEEVSVMVLTKMKETAEAFLGQTVKDAVITVPAYFNDSQRQATKDAGTISGLNVLRIINEPTAAYGLDKKSQGERNVLIFDLGGGTFDVSILTIEDGIFEVKSTAGDTHVGGEDFDNRMVNHFVAEFKHKHKKDLATNPRALRRLRTACERTKRTLSSSTQARLFFDFF
;
A
#
# COMPACT_ATOMS: atom_id res chain seq x y z
N MET A 1 -7.95 14.74 2.82
CA MET A 1 -8.43 14.89 1.43
C MET A 1 -7.28 14.56 0.47
N LEU A 2 -6.73 13.33 0.53
CA LEU A 2 -5.56 12.92 -0.26
C LEU A 2 -5.98 12.56 -1.70
N SER A 3 -6.02 13.63 -2.49
CA SER A 3 -5.71 13.73 -3.92
C SER A 3 -6.07 12.50 -4.77
N THR A 4 -7.11 12.68 -5.56
CA THR A 4 -7.60 11.84 -6.67
C THR A 4 -6.62 11.73 -7.85
N TYR A 5 -5.40 12.27 -7.75
CA TYR A 5 -4.56 12.56 -8.91
C TYR A 5 -3.56 11.47 -9.35
N PRO A 6 -3.00 10.57 -8.51
CA PRO A 6 -1.89 9.71 -8.96
C PRO A 6 -2.29 8.63 -9.98
N LEU A 7 -3.58 8.27 -10.07
CA LEU A 7 -4.04 7.34 -11.10
C LEU A 7 -4.51 8.03 -12.38
N SER A 8 -4.77 9.34 -12.35
CA SER A 8 -5.52 10.03 -13.41
C SER A 8 -4.81 10.11 -14.77
N ILE A 9 -3.51 9.83 -14.81
CA ILE A 9 -2.63 10.17 -15.94
C ILE A 9 -2.06 8.95 -16.64
N ILE A 10 -1.73 7.92 -15.87
CA ILE A 10 -1.34 6.58 -16.33
C ILE A 10 -2.28 6.07 -17.42
N LEU A 11 -3.53 6.41 -17.20
CA LEU A 11 -4.72 5.98 -17.92
C LEU A 11 -4.97 6.84 -19.17
N LYS A 12 -4.63 8.13 -19.13
CA LYS A 12 -4.80 9.09 -20.24
C LYS A 12 -3.83 8.86 -21.41
N THR A 13 -2.61 8.39 -21.15
CA THR A 13 -1.57 8.25 -22.20
C THR A 13 -1.81 7.11 -23.18
N PHE A 14 -2.83 6.26 -22.96
CA PHE A 14 -3.14 5.24 -23.93
C PHE A 14 -4.65 5.07 -24.14
N GLU A 15 -5.10 5.53 -25.29
CA GLU A 15 -6.50 5.79 -25.67
C GLU A 15 -7.42 4.56 -25.81
N LYS A 16 -6.92 3.31 -25.66
CA LYS A 16 -7.70 2.12 -26.09
C LYS A 16 -7.80 0.93 -25.15
N CYS A 17 -7.25 0.96 -23.95
CA CYS A 17 -7.33 -0.20 -23.05
C CYS A 17 -7.76 0.20 -21.65
N LEU A 18 -8.67 -0.60 -21.13
CA LEU A 18 -8.99 -0.79 -19.74
C LEU A 18 -7.70 -1.09 -18.96
N LYS A 19 -7.13 -0.08 -18.34
CA LYS A 19 -5.84 -0.17 -17.68
C LYS A 19 -6.06 -0.12 -16.19
N LEU A 20 -5.47 -1.06 -15.48
CA LEU A 20 -5.38 -1.04 -14.04
C LEU A 20 -4.11 -0.29 -13.65
N ALA A 21 -4.24 0.83 -12.94
CA ALA A 21 -3.10 1.45 -12.26
C ALA A 21 -3.01 0.90 -10.84
N LEU A 22 -1.85 0.34 -10.47
CA LEU A 22 -1.66 -0.35 -9.20
C LEU A 22 -0.44 0.25 -8.50
N SER A 23 -0.67 0.96 -7.40
CA SER A 23 0.38 1.17 -6.40
C SER A 23 0.31 0.00 -5.44
N VAL A 24 1.29 -0.89 -5.52
CA VAL A 24 1.53 -1.81 -4.42
C VAL A 24 2.11 -0.92 -3.32
N SER A 25 1.36 -0.53 -2.32
CA SER A 25 1.86 0.14 -1.12
C SER A 25 1.08 -0.41 0.06
N ILE A 26 1.11 0.22 1.23
CA ILE A 26 0.20 -0.14 2.34
C ILE A 26 -1.27 -0.12 1.87
N LEU A 27 -1.60 0.74 0.88
CA LEU A 27 -2.91 0.84 0.25
C LEU A 27 -2.80 0.77 -1.28
N VAL A 28 -3.64 -0.05 -1.90
CA VAL A 28 -3.77 -0.12 -3.35
C VAL A 28 -4.97 0.69 -3.78
N ARG A 29 -4.76 1.57 -4.76
CA ARG A 29 -5.84 2.20 -5.54
C ARG A 29 -5.82 1.60 -6.92
N HIS A 30 -7.01 1.40 -7.48
CA HIS A 30 -7.18 1.02 -8.86
C HIS A 30 -8.19 1.96 -9.53
N GLY A 31 -7.96 2.23 -10.80
CA GLY A 31 -8.75 3.15 -11.58
C GLY A 31 -8.71 2.74 -13.04
N VAL A 32 -9.71 3.19 -13.78
CA VAL A 32 -9.92 2.89 -15.19
C VAL A 32 -9.96 4.19 -15.99
N PHE A 33 -9.37 4.18 -17.20
CA PHE A 33 -9.62 5.21 -18.19
C PHE A 33 -10.83 4.84 -19.01
N GLN A 34 -11.89 5.63 -18.95
CA GLN A 34 -13.05 5.47 -19.82
C GLN A 34 -13.70 6.82 -20.09
N HIS A 35 -14.22 7.02 -21.29
CA HIS A 35 -14.90 8.26 -21.68
C HIS A 35 -14.05 9.52 -21.47
N GLY A 36 -12.74 9.44 -21.75
CA GLY A 36 -11.81 10.57 -21.65
C GLY A 36 -11.43 10.98 -20.21
N LYS A 37 -11.89 10.25 -19.19
CA LYS A 37 -11.62 10.53 -17.78
C LYS A 37 -11.11 9.29 -17.06
N VAL A 38 -10.43 9.53 -15.93
CA VAL A 38 -10.10 8.49 -14.98
C VAL A 38 -11.17 8.38 -13.93
N GLU A 39 -11.59 7.15 -13.69
CA GLU A 39 -12.51 6.79 -12.64
C GLU A 39 -11.81 5.87 -11.64
N ILE A 40 -11.85 6.24 -10.36
CA ILE A 40 -11.33 5.40 -9.27
C ILE A 40 -12.42 4.42 -8.88
N ILE A 41 -12.08 3.13 -8.95
CA ILE A 41 -13.02 2.05 -8.68
C ILE A 41 -13.06 1.80 -7.18
N ALA A 42 -14.27 1.64 -6.65
CA ALA A 42 -14.48 1.23 -5.27
C ALA A 42 -14.42 -0.30 -5.18
N ASN A 43 -13.87 -0.82 -4.08
CA ASN A 43 -13.88 -2.25 -3.81
C ASN A 43 -15.26 -2.74 -3.35
N ASP A 44 -15.36 -4.04 -3.05
CA ASP A 44 -16.58 -4.70 -2.58
C ASP A 44 -17.14 -4.14 -1.25
N GLN A 45 -16.36 -3.35 -0.50
CA GLN A 45 -16.79 -2.63 0.70
C GLN A 45 -17.14 -1.15 0.41
N GLY A 46 -17.10 -0.72 -0.85
CA GLY A 46 -17.32 0.68 -1.24
C GLY A 46 -16.12 1.59 -1.00
N ASN A 47 -14.96 1.06 -0.61
CA ASN A 47 -13.75 1.84 -0.37
C ASN A 47 -12.98 2.10 -1.66
N ARG A 48 -12.54 3.34 -1.88
CA ARG A 48 -11.70 3.74 -3.03
C ARG A 48 -10.23 3.36 -2.89
N THR A 49 -9.88 2.63 -1.83
CA THR A 49 -8.56 2.09 -1.53
C THR A 49 -8.75 0.72 -0.92
N THR A 50 -7.94 -0.25 -1.33
CA THR A 50 -7.92 -1.59 -0.71
C THR A 50 -6.60 -1.79 0.04
N PRO A 51 -6.60 -2.23 1.30
CA PRO A 51 -5.37 -2.57 2.01
C PRO A 51 -4.55 -3.63 1.29
N SER A 52 -3.22 -3.50 1.24
CA SER A 52 -2.34 -4.56 0.71
C SER A 52 -2.08 -5.64 1.77
N TYR A 53 -3.16 -6.30 2.19
CA TYR A 53 -3.16 -7.34 3.22
C TYR A 53 -3.59 -8.66 2.59
N VAL A 54 -2.91 -9.74 2.96
CA VAL A 54 -3.27 -11.11 2.62
C VAL A 54 -3.25 -11.94 3.89
N ALA A 55 -4.39 -12.55 4.24
CA ALA A 55 -4.48 -13.46 5.38
C ALA A 55 -4.79 -14.87 4.92
N PHE A 56 -4.15 -15.83 5.58
CA PHE A 56 -4.35 -17.25 5.35
C PHE A 56 -5.13 -17.83 6.53
N THR A 57 -6.21 -18.54 6.23
CA THR A 57 -7.05 -19.24 7.21
C THR A 57 -7.09 -20.73 6.89
N ASP A 58 -7.78 -21.50 7.73
CA ASP A 58 -7.96 -22.95 7.52
C ASP A 58 -8.84 -23.27 6.31
N THR A 59 -9.70 -22.33 5.91
CA THR A 59 -10.68 -22.54 4.84
C THR A 59 -10.28 -21.83 3.56
N GLU A 60 -9.81 -20.59 3.68
CA GLU A 60 -9.67 -19.68 2.56
C GLU A 60 -8.50 -18.71 2.70
N ARG A 61 -8.31 -17.90 1.66
CA ARG A 61 -7.37 -16.79 1.66
C ARG A 61 -8.18 -15.50 1.58
N LEU A 62 -7.99 -14.63 2.55
CA LEU A 62 -8.61 -13.32 2.59
C LEU A 62 -7.64 -12.29 2.04
N ILE A 63 -8.13 -11.30 1.29
CA ILE A 63 -7.33 -10.24 0.68
C ILE A 63 -8.03 -8.91 0.90
N GLY A 64 -7.26 -7.84 1.14
CA GLY A 64 -7.82 -6.50 1.28
C GLY A 64 -8.43 -6.24 2.65
N ASP A 65 -9.62 -5.62 2.66
CA ASP A 65 -10.32 -5.23 3.89
C ASP A 65 -10.62 -6.44 4.78
N ALA A 66 -11.01 -7.58 4.20
CA ALA A 66 -11.26 -8.82 4.94
C ALA A 66 -10.02 -9.28 5.72
N ALA A 67 -8.85 -9.29 5.08
CA ALA A 67 -7.58 -9.66 5.71
C ALA A 67 -7.19 -8.66 6.82
N LYS A 68 -7.30 -7.35 6.54
CA LYS A 68 -7.01 -6.28 7.52
C LYS A 68 -7.92 -6.35 8.74
N ASN A 69 -9.20 -6.67 8.57
CA ASN A 69 -10.15 -6.73 9.67
C ASN A 69 -9.79 -7.82 10.70
N GLN A 70 -9.27 -8.97 10.25
CA GLN A 70 -8.97 -10.11 11.12
C GLN A 70 -7.53 -10.19 11.64
N VAL A 71 -6.61 -9.29 11.24
CA VAL A 71 -5.19 -9.33 11.68
C VAL A 71 -4.99 -9.31 13.20
N ALA A 72 -6.00 -8.91 13.99
CA ALA A 72 -5.93 -8.97 15.46
C ALA A 72 -6.01 -10.41 16.00
N MET A 73 -6.83 -11.23 15.33
CA MET A 73 -7.14 -12.60 15.74
C MET A 73 -6.16 -13.59 15.11
N ASN A 74 -5.59 -13.24 13.95
CA ASN A 74 -4.67 -14.09 13.20
C ASN A 74 -3.41 -13.32 12.74
N PRO A 75 -2.65 -12.72 13.67
CA PRO A 75 -1.53 -11.84 13.31
C PRO A 75 -0.39 -12.58 12.60
N ALA A 76 -0.10 -13.82 12.99
CA ALA A 76 1.01 -14.61 12.44
C ALA A 76 0.80 -15.04 10.98
N ASN A 77 -0.46 -15.19 10.54
CA ASN A 77 -0.81 -15.61 9.19
C ASN A 77 -1.44 -14.47 8.37
N THR A 78 -1.28 -13.22 8.80
CA THR A 78 -1.73 -12.05 8.05
C THR A 78 -0.55 -11.21 7.62
N VAL A 79 -0.27 -11.28 6.33
CA VAL A 79 0.85 -10.63 5.68
C VAL A 79 0.43 -9.24 5.21
N PHE A 80 1.26 -8.26 5.52
CA PHE A 80 1.21 -6.89 5.02
C PHE A 80 2.65 -6.45 4.73
N ASP A 81 2.82 -5.30 4.08
CA ASP A 81 4.15 -4.74 3.78
C ASP A 81 5.08 -5.64 2.96
N ALA A 82 4.56 -6.65 2.26
CA ALA A 82 5.35 -7.56 1.44
C ALA A 82 6.24 -6.82 0.42
N LYS A 83 5.83 -5.63 -0.05
CA LYS A 83 6.64 -4.77 -0.93
C LYS A 83 8.00 -4.39 -0.34
N ARG A 84 8.12 -4.27 0.99
CA ARG A 84 9.41 -3.99 1.68
C ARG A 84 10.40 -5.14 1.53
N LEU A 85 9.94 -6.33 1.15
CA LEU A 85 10.77 -7.52 0.96
C LEU A 85 11.07 -7.81 -0.51
N ILE A 86 10.31 -7.24 -1.46
CA ILE A 86 10.48 -7.51 -2.90
C ILE A 86 11.87 -7.06 -3.36
N GLY A 87 12.56 -7.95 -4.07
CA GLY A 87 13.89 -7.71 -4.64
C GLY A 87 15.02 -7.47 -3.63
N HIS A 88 14.76 -7.69 -2.33
CA HIS A 88 15.76 -7.63 -1.27
C HIS A 88 16.35 -9.01 -0.98
N LYS A 89 17.52 -9.03 -0.34
CA LYS A 89 18.06 -10.24 0.27
C LYS A 89 17.60 -10.36 1.71
N PHE A 90 17.53 -11.58 2.20
CA PHE A 90 17.11 -11.89 3.56
C PHE A 90 18.03 -11.22 4.60
N ASP A 91 19.33 -11.15 4.34
CA ASP A 91 20.35 -10.57 5.21
C ASP A 91 20.50 -9.04 5.07
N ASP A 92 19.73 -8.38 4.19
CA ASP A 92 19.75 -6.92 4.06
C ASP A 92 19.43 -6.27 5.43
N PRO A 93 20.20 -5.28 5.90
CA PRO A 93 19.98 -4.66 7.21
C PRO A 93 18.57 -4.07 7.39
N ALA A 94 17.99 -3.54 6.31
CA ALA A 94 16.62 -3.03 6.31
C ALA A 94 15.59 -4.17 6.55
N VAL A 95 15.76 -5.32 5.89
CA VAL A 95 14.91 -6.50 6.08
C VAL A 95 15.03 -7.02 7.51
N GLN A 96 16.25 -7.13 8.04
CA GLN A 96 16.49 -7.57 9.41
C GLN A 96 15.91 -6.61 10.46
N SER A 97 15.88 -5.32 10.16
CA SER A 97 15.22 -4.32 11.01
C SER A 97 13.70 -4.50 10.98
N ASP A 98 13.11 -4.58 9.79
CA ASP A 98 11.65 -4.67 9.60
C ASP A 98 11.07 -5.95 10.19
N MET A 99 11.79 -7.07 10.09
CA MET A 99 11.41 -8.37 10.66
C MET A 99 11.16 -8.33 12.17
N LYS A 100 11.74 -7.37 12.91
CA LYS A 100 11.51 -7.21 14.35
C LYS A 100 10.14 -6.63 14.67
N HIS A 101 9.49 -6.03 13.68
CA HIS A 101 8.22 -5.32 13.83
C HIS A 101 7.04 -6.08 13.24
N TRP A 102 7.28 -7.11 12.42
CA TRP A 102 6.21 -7.92 11.84
C TRP A 102 5.78 -9.07 12.77
N PRO A 103 4.47 -9.36 12.85
CA PRO A 103 3.96 -10.48 13.62
C PRO A 103 4.07 -11.84 12.88
N PHE A 104 4.29 -11.80 11.57
CA PHE A 104 4.49 -12.99 10.74
C PHE A 104 5.98 -13.30 10.58
N LYS A 105 6.29 -14.56 10.33
CA LYS A 105 7.68 -15.01 10.24
C LYS A 105 8.23 -14.83 8.83
N VAL A 106 9.43 -14.28 8.73
CA VAL A 106 10.21 -14.25 7.48
C VAL A 106 11.40 -15.19 7.64
N ILE A 107 11.65 -16.04 6.65
CA ILE A 107 12.73 -17.02 6.60
C ILE A 107 13.60 -16.81 5.37
N GLN A 108 14.83 -17.30 5.41
CA GLN A 108 15.70 -17.33 4.24
C GLN A 108 15.24 -18.43 3.28
N GLY A 109 14.90 -18.05 2.05
CA GLY A 109 14.62 -18.95 0.93
C GLY A 109 15.84 -19.16 0.04
N GLU A 110 15.58 -19.70 -1.16
CA GLU A 110 16.63 -19.98 -2.13
C GLU A 110 17.27 -18.68 -2.63
N GLY A 111 18.59 -18.72 -2.89
CA GLY A 111 19.35 -17.56 -3.36
C GLY A 111 19.42 -16.40 -2.35
N ALA A 112 19.29 -16.70 -1.05
CA ALA A 112 19.24 -15.71 0.03
C ALA A 112 18.08 -14.71 -0.09
N ARG A 113 17.01 -15.07 -0.81
CA ARG A 113 15.80 -14.24 -0.90
C ARG A 113 14.91 -14.46 0.33
N PRO A 114 14.22 -13.43 0.85
CA PRO A 114 13.27 -13.62 1.94
C PRO A 114 12.02 -14.38 1.47
N LYS A 115 11.49 -15.26 2.32
CA LYS A 115 10.16 -15.87 2.18
C LYS A 115 9.34 -15.61 3.43
N ILE A 116 8.06 -15.36 3.25
CA ILE A 116 7.08 -15.16 4.33
C ILE A 116 6.45 -16.51 4.65
N GLN A 117 6.68 -16.99 5.87
CA GLN A 117 6.19 -18.28 6.36
C GLN A 117 4.89 -18.10 7.13
N VAL A 118 3.86 -18.82 6.70
CA VAL A 118 2.49 -18.79 7.24
C VAL A 118 1.90 -20.19 7.29
N GLU A 119 0.93 -20.41 8.17
CA GLU A 119 0.14 -21.63 8.22
C GLU A 119 -1.07 -21.51 7.27
N VAL A 120 -1.26 -22.51 6.42
CA VAL A 120 -2.34 -22.58 5.43
C VAL A 120 -2.98 -23.95 5.54
N LYS A 121 -4.22 -24.03 6.06
CA LYS A 121 -4.94 -25.29 6.25
C LYS A 121 -4.17 -26.32 7.09
N GLY A 122 -3.55 -25.88 8.18
CA GLY A 122 -2.73 -26.72 9.06
C GLY A 122 -1.33 -27.06 8.53
N GLU A 123 -0.95 -26.57 7.35
CA GLU A 123 0.38 -26.80 6.77
C GLU A 123 1.20 -25.51 6.74
N MET A 124 2.46 -25.61 7.16
CA MET A 124 3.41 -24.51 7.04
C MET A 124 3.80 -24.31 5.57
N LYS A 125 3.48 -23.14 5.01
CA LYS A 125 3.85 -22.73 3.66
C LYS A 125 4.74 -21.49 3.71
N ALA A 126 5.56 -21.32 2.69
CA ALA A 126 6.46 -20.18 2.55
C ALA A 126 6.26 -19.56 1.17
N PHE A 127 5.96 -18.27 1.14
CA PHE A 127 5.71 -17.51 -0.08
C PHE A 127 6.80 -16.47 -0.29
N PHE A 128 7.25 -16.31 -1.52
CA PHE A 128 8.03 -15.15 -1.89
C PHE A 128 7.17 -13.87 -1.83
N PRO A 129 7.77 -12.69 -1.58
CA PRO A 129 7.06 -11.41 -1.55
C PRO A 129 6.28 -11.12 -2.85
N GLU A 130 6.79 -11.57 -3.98
CA GLU A 130 6.13 -11.42 -5.29
C GLU A 130 4.84 -12.25 -5.36
N GLU A 131 4.81 -13.45 -4.76
CA GLU A 131 3.61 -14.30 -4.72
C GLU A 131 2.50 -13.67 -3.88
N VAL A 132 2.85 -13.00 -2.77
CA VAL A 132 1.88 -12.21 -1.99
C VAL A 132 1.37 -11.03 -2.82
N SER A 133 2.25 -10.39 -3.59
CA SER A 133 1.87 -9.30 -4.50
C SER A 133 0.94 -9.78 -5.61
N VAL A 134 1.16 -10.98 -6.17
CA VAL A 134 0.25 -11.62 -7.14
C VAL A 134 -1.16 -11.74 -6.57
N MET A 135 -1.29 -12.17 -5.31
CA MET A 135 -2.61 -12.31 -4.67
C MET A 135 -3.32 -10.96 -4.60
N VAL A 136 -2.61 -9.90 -4.20
CA VAL A 136 -3.17 -8.53 -4.16
C VAL A 136 -3.56 -8.04 -5.55
N LEU A 137 -2.68 -8.19 -6.54
CA LEU A 137 -2.91 -7.77 -7.93
C LEU A 137 -4.09 -8.54 -8.55
N THR A 138 -4.24 -9.82 -8.25
CA THR A 138 -5.36 -10.65 -8.68
C THR A 138 -6.69 -10.11 -8.11
N LYS A 139 -6.76 -9.80 -6.81
CA LYS A 139 -7.95 -9.19 -6.21
C LYS A 139 -8.29 -7.83 -6.84
N MET A 140 -7.28 -7.03 -7.20
CA MET A 140 -7.52 -5.74 -7.85
C MET A 140 -8.03 -5.90 -9.28
N LYS A 141 -7.52 -6.89 -10.01
CA LYS A 141 -8.05 -7.29 -11.31
C LYS A 141 -9.52 -7.71 -11.21
N GLU A 142 -9.84 -8.64 -10.31
CA GLU A 142 -11.21 -9.11 -10.07
C GLU A 142 -12.16 -7.96 -9.71
N THR A 143 -11.71 -7.03 -8.88
CA THR A 143 -12.51 -5.86 -8.48
C THR A 143 -12.80 -4.96 -9.68
N ALA A 144 -11.80 -4.73 -10.55
CA ALA A 144 -12.00 -3.98 -11.76
C ALA A 144 -12.92 -4.72 -12.75
N GLU A 145 -12.73 -6.02 -12.96
CA GLU A 145 -13.57 -6.84 -13.83
C GLU A 145 -15.03 -6.82 -13.38
N ALA A 146 -15.29 -6.92 -12.08
CA ALA A 146 -16.63 -6.81 -11.50
C ALA A 146 -17.25 -5.42 -11.75
N PHE A 147 -16.48 -4.34 -11.63
CA PHE A 147 -16.94 -2.99 -11.91
C PHE A 147 -17.30 -2.77 -13.39
N LEU A 148 -16.58 -3.42 -14.30
CA LEU A 148 -16.64 -3.16 -15.73
C LEU A 148 -17.51 -4.16 -16.49
N GLY A 149 -17.79 -5.32 -15.89
CA GLY A 149 -18.53 -6.42 -16.53
C GLY A 149 -17.75 -7.14 -17.64
N GLN A 150 -16.42 -6.97 -17.69
CA GLN A 150 -15.57 -7.58 -18.72
C GLN A 150 -14.16 -7.89 -18.18
N THR A 151 -13.45 -8.81 -18.84
CA THR A 151 -12.08 -9.19 -18.48
C THR A 151 -11.09 -8.03 -18.65
N VAL A 152 -10.23 -7.84 -17.66
CA VAL A 152 -9.11 -6.88 -17.69
C VAL A 152 -7.85 -7.63 -18.11
N LYS A 153 -7.26 -7.22 -19.24
CA LYS A 153 -6.04 -7.85 -19.76
C LYS A 153 -4.80 -6.99 -19.58
N ASP A 154 -4.92 -5.67 -19.69
CA ASP A 154 -3.76 -4.78 -19.69
C ASP A 154 -3.67 -3.97 -18.40
N ALA A 155 -2.46 -3.73 -17.92
CA ALA A 155 -2.21 -2.91 -16.74
C ALA A 155 -0.94 -2.07 -16.87
N VAL A 156 -0.91 -0.97 -16.13
CA VAL A 156 0.30 -0.19 -15.89
C VAL A 156 0.51 -0.13 -14.39
N ILE A 157 1.64 -0.60 -13.91
CA ILE A 157 1.88 -0.72 -12.46
C ILE A 157 2.84 0.38 -12.03
N THR A 158 2.55 1.04 -10.92
CA THR A 158 3.41 2.07 -10.34
C THR A 158 4.33 1.47 -9.28
N VAL A 159 5.57 1.93 -9.26
CA VAL A 159 6.58 1.58 -8.24
C VAL A 159 7.29 2.85 -7.75
N PRO A 160 7.93 2.82 -6.57
CA PRO A 160 8.70 3.95 -6.08
C PRO A 160 9.82 4.32 -7.05
N ALA A 161 10.17 5.60 -7.14
CA ALA A 161 11.24 6.06 -8.03
C ALA A 161 12.59 5.39 -7.72
N TYR A 162 12.86 5.10 -6.45
CA TYR A 162 14.10 4.46 -5.98
C TYR A 162 14.16 2.94 -6.21
N PHE A 163 13.10 2.31 -6.75
CA PHE A 163 13.15 0.88 -7.07
C PHE A 163 14.22 0.59 -8.12
N ASN A 164 15.09 -0.37 -7.82
CA ASN A 164 16.09 -0.87 -8.76
C ASN A 164 15.46 -1.81 -9.81
N ASP A 165 16.26 -2.22 -10.79
CA ASP A 165 15.80 -3.07 -11.90
C ASP A 165 15.25 -4.41 -11.44
N SER A 166 15.84 -5.02 -10.40
CA SER A 166 15.37 -6.30 -9.85
C SER A 166 13.98 -6.16 -9.23
N GLN A 167 13.75 -5.09 -8.46
CA GLN A 167 12.45 -4.82 -7.83
C GLN A 167 11.37 -4.48 -8.86
N ARG A 168 11.73 -3.75 -9.92
CA ARG A 168 10.85 -3.45 -11.06
C ARG A 168 10.46 -4.71 -11.80
N GLN A 169 11.42 -5.58 -12.08
CA GLN A 169 11.19 -6.84 -12.77
C GLN A 169 10.31 -7.77 -11.92
N ALA A 170 10.61 -7.92 -10.63
CA ALA A 170 9.80 -8.70 -9.70
C ALA A 170 8.33 -8.22 -9.65
N THR A 171 8.10 -6.90 -9.68
CA THR A 171 6.74 -6.33 -9.73
C THR A 171 6.05 -6.59 -11.07
N LYS A 172 6.78 -6.51 -12.19
CA LYS A 172 6.27 -6.83 -13.53
C LYS A 172 5.89 -8.31 -13.65
N ASP A 173 6.71 -9.19 -13.08
CA ASP A 173 6.46 -10.63 -13.05
C ASP A 173 5.22 -10.93 -12.22
N ALA A 174 5.05 -10.29 -11.06
CA ALA A 174 3.83 -10.43 -10.26
C ALA A 174 2.57 -9.98 -11.03
N GLY A 175 2.65 -8.90 -11.80
CA GLY A 175 1.56 -8.48 -12.71
C GLY A 175 1.25 -9.53 -13.77
N THR A 176 2.30 -10.09 -14.39
CA THR A 176 2.19 -11.11 -15.43
C THR A 176 1.56 -12.40 -14.90
N ILE A 177 2.00 -12.89 -13.74
CA ILE A 177 1.46 -14.09 -13.08
C ILE A 177 -0.01 -13.88 -12.66
N SER A 178 -0.40 -12.65 -12.34
CA SER A 178 -1.81 -12.28 -12.06
C SER A 178 -2.70 -12.28 -13.31
N GLY A 179 -2.17 -12.67 -14.47
CA GLY A 179 -2.87 -12.68 -15.75
C GLY A 179 -3.11 -11.29 -16.32
N LEU A 180 -2.19 -10.34 -16.06
CA LEU A 180 -2.17 -9.02 -16.66
C LEU A 180 -0.98 -8.88 -17.60
N ASN A 181 -1.20 -8.34 -18.79
CA ASN A 181 -0.17 -7.83 -19.67
C ASN A 181 0.30 -6.47 -19.12
N VAL A 182 1.49 -6.46 -18.50
CA VAL A 182 2.07 -5.26 -17.90
C VAL A 182 2.69 -4.39 -18.99
N LEU A 183 1.92 -3.42 -19.49
CA LEU A 183 2.31 -2.52 -20.57
C LEU A 183 3.51 -1.65 -20.18
N ARG A 184 3.56 -1.23 -18.92
CA ARG A 184 4.64 -0.38 -18.40
C ARG A 184 4.72 -0.48 -16.87
N ILE A 185 5.94 -0.38 -16.36
CA ILE A 185 6.20 -0.02 -14.96
C ILE A 185 6.57 1.47 -14.95
N ILE A 186 5.89 2.26 -14.13
CA ILE A 186 6.13 3.70 -14.05
C ILE A 186 6.45 4.11 -12.61
N ASN A 187 7.09 5.26 -12.45
CA ASN A 187 7.39 5.79 -11.14
C ASN A 187 6.13 6.44 -10.53
N GLU A 188 5.87 6.15 -9.26
CA GLU A 188 4.83 6.79 -8.44
C GLU A 188 4.85 8.33 -8.53
N PRO A 189 6.00 9.03 -8.36
CA PRO A 189 6.06 10.49 -8.52
C PRO A 189 5.64 10.94 -9.93
N THR A 190 6.13 10.28 -10.98
CA THR A 190 5.76 10.62 -12.36
C THR A 190 4.25 10.48 -12.61
N ALA A 191 3.61 9.49 -11.99
CA ALA A 191 2.17 9.28 -12.10
C ALA A 191 1.32 10.36 -11.41
N ALA A 192 1.87 11.03 -10.39
CA ALA A 192 1.16 12.01 -9.56
C ALA A 192 0.93 13.38 -10.22
N TYR A 193 1.83 13.84 -11.09
CA TYR A 193 1.88 15.26 -11.47
C TYR A 193 0.84 15.71 -12.50
N GLY A 194 0.50 14.91 -13.51
CA GLY A 194 -0.39 15.36 -14.58
C GLY A 194 0.29 15.64 -15.91
N LEU A 195 -0.05 14.88 -16.96
CA LEU A 195 0.25 15.26 -18.36
C LEU A 195 -0.66 16.38 -18.90
N ASP A 196 -1.70 16.77 -18.15
CA ASP A 196 -2.74 17.70 -18.63
C ASP A 196 -2.26 19.16 -18.73
N LYS A 197 -1.08 19.48 -18.19
CA LYS A 197 -0.50 20.82 -18.30
C LYS A 197 0.56 20.79 -19.38
N LYS A 198 0.17 21.05 -20.64
CA LYS A 198 1.10 21.48 -21.68
C LYS A 198 1.74 22.79 -21.21
N SER A 199 2.90 22.69 -20.60
CA SER A 199 3.72 23.83 -20.27
C SER A 199 4.74 24.06 -21.36
N GLN A 200 4.85 25.30 -21.83
CA GLN A 200 6.00 25.70 -22.65
C GLN A 200 7.22 25.84 -21.73
N GLY A 201 8.31 25.16 -22.11
CA GLY A 201 9.61 25.18 -21.42
C GLY A 201 9.77 24.14 -20.30
N GLU A 202 11.04 23.92 -19.93
CA GLU A 202 11.44 23.05 -18.82
C GLU A 202 10.86 23.56 -17.49
N ARG A 203 10.33 22.64 -16.69
CA ARG A 203 9.85 22.91 -15.33
C ARG A 203 10.42 21.94 -14.33
N ASN A 204 10.90 22.49 -13.22
CA ASN A 204 11.25 21.72 -12.03
C ASN A 204 10.02 21.52 -11.16
N VAL A 205 9.73 20.28 -10.79
CA VAL A 205 8.60 19.89 -9.96
C VAL A 205 9.12 19.11 -8.77
N LEU A 206 8.73 19.55 -7.57
CA LEU A 206 8.91 18.77 -6.35
C LEU A 206 7.63 18.00 -6.04
N ILE A 207 7.76 16.70 -5.83
CA ILE A 207 6.70 15.84 -5.37
C ILE A 207 7.01 15.45 -3.93
N PHE A 208 6.06 15.72 -3.05
CA PHE A 208 6.08 15.38 -1.64
C PHE A 208 5.00 14.32 -1.41
N ASP A 209 5.42 13.08 -1.14
CA ASP A 209 4.53 11.96 -0.88
C ASP A 209 4.75 11.45 0.57
N LEU A 210 3.80 11.77 1.45
CA LEU A 210 3.80 11.29 2.83
C LEU A 210 2.62 10.33 3.02
N GLY A 211 2.94 9.04 2.91
CA GLY A 211 1.99 7.94 2.96
C GLY A 211 1.66 7.46 4.37
N GLY A 212 1.16 6.22 4.45
CA GLY A 212 0.83 5.57 5.72
C GLY A 212 2.06 5.18 6.54
N GLY A 213 3.17 4.81 5.89
CA GLY A 213 4.39 4.36 6.56
C GLY A 213 5.67 4.60 5.75
N THR A 214 5.58 5.41 4.69
CA THR A 214 6.74 5.86 3.90
C THR A 214 6.59 7.35 3.61
N PHE A 215 7.74 8.02 3.51
CA PHE A 215 7.86 9.40 3.13
C PHE A 215 8.87 9.52 1.99
N ASP A 216 8.44 10.04 0.85
CA ASP A 216 9.26 10.20 -0.35
C ASP A 216 9.17 11.63 -0.88
N VAL A 217 10.33 12.17 -1.25
CA VAL A 217 10.47 13.45 -1.94
C VAL A 217 11.23 13.22 -3.24
N SER A 218 10.62 13.58 -4.36
CA SER A 218 11.25 13.49 -5.67
C SER A 218 11.28 14.85 -6.35
N ILE A 219 12.41 15.20 -6.97
CA ILE A 219 12.52 16.34 -7.88
C ILE A 219 12.50 15.79 -9.31
N LEU A 220 11.56 16.28 -10.10
CA LEU A 220 11.39 15.95 -11.51
C LEU A 220 11.70 17.18 -12.36
N THR A 221 12.27 16.98 -13.54
CA THR A 221 12.14 17.95 -14.63
C THR A 221 11.11 17.46 -15.63
N ILE A 222 10.34 18.41 -16.15
CA ILE A 222 9.31 18.17 -17.15
C ILE A 222 9.56 19.10 -18.31
N GLU A 223 9.81 18.52 -19.48
CA GLU A 223 10.02 19.25 -20.73
C GLU A 223 9.32 18.49 -21.85
N ASP A 224 8.43 19.15 -22.58
CA ASP A 224 7.68 18.58 -23.71
C ASP A 224 7.01 17.21 -23.44
N GLY A 225 6.53 17.02 -22.21
CA GLY A 225 5.87 15.78 -21.76
C GLY A 225 6.82 14.63 -21.39
N ILE A 226 8.13 14.86 -21.48
CA ILE A 226 9.17 13.97 -20.94
C ILE A 226 9.33 14.29 -19.45
N PHE A 227 9.31 13.26 -18.62
CA PHE A 227 9.55 13.36 -17.18
C PHE A 227 10.88 12.72 -16.84
N GLU A 228 11.79 13.48 -16.25
CA GLU A 228 13.07 12.98 -15.80
C GLU A 228 13.16 13.13 -14.28
N VAL A 229 13.48 12.05 -13.57
CA VAL A 229 13.73 12.09 -12.13
C VAL A 229 15.15 12.58 -11.91
N LYS A 230 15.32 13.77 -11.30
CA LYS A 230 16.64 14.33 -11.00
C LYS A 230 17.19 13.83 -9.68
N SER A 231 16.32 13.73 -8.67
CA SER A 231 16.70 13.21 -7.36
C SER A 231 15.49 12.63 -6.63
N THR A 232 15.74 11.71 -5.72
CA THR A 232 14.76 11.17 -4.79
C THR A 232 15.43 10.96 -3.44
N ALA A 233 14.75 11.38 -2.38
CA ALA A 233 15.15 11.20 -0.99
C ALA A 233 13.90 10.89 -0.16
N GLY A 234 14.05 10.43 1.07
CA GLY A 234 12.91 10.05 1.88
C GLY A 234 13.29 9.26 3.12
N ASP A 235 12.27 8.80 3.82
CA ASP A 235 12.35 7.88 4.94
C ASP A 235 11.32 6.77 4.74
N THR A 236 11.80 5.54 4.60
CA THR A 236 10.94 4.38 4.37
C THR A 236 10.22 3.93 5.64
N HIS A 237 10.43 4.57 6.79
CA HIS A 237 9.84 4.21 8.09
C HIS A 237 9.11 5.36 8.78
N VAL A 238 8.72 6.37 8.01
CA VAL A 238 7.95 7.51 8.53
C VAL A 238 6.65 7.64 7.74
N GLY A 239 5.52 7.73 8.44
CA GLY A 239 4.24 8.03 7.82
C GLY A 239 3.08 8.28 8.78
N GLY A 240 1.87 8.18 8.24
CA GLY A 240 0.62 8.36 8.97
C GLY A 240 0.47 7.49 10.22
N GLU A 241 1.04 6.29 10.23
CA GLU A 241 0.99 5.35 11.35
C GLU A 241 1.83 5.81 12.54
N ASP A 242 2.91 6.57 12.32
CA ASP A 242 3.69 7.17 13.40
C ASP A 242 2.91 8.25 14.13
N PHE A 243 2.12 9.04 13.40
CA PHE A 243 1.20 10.00 14.00
C PHE A 243 0.13 9.29 14.84
N ASP A 244 -0.39 8.17 14.33
CA ASP A 244 -1.34 7.34 15.08
C ASP A 244 -0.69 6.77 16.35
N ASN A 245 0.56 6.28 16.26
CA ASN A 245 1.33 5.78 17.40
C ASN A 245 1.52 6.86 18.48
N ARG A 246 1.86 8.10 18.09
CA ARG A 246 2.01 9.21 19.04
C ARG A 246 0.70 9.51 19.76
N MET A 247 -0.43 9.51 19.04
CA MET A 247 -1.75 9.69 19.65
C MET A 247 -2.11 8.54 20.59
N VAL A 248 -1.87 7.28 20.17
CA VAL A 248 -2.10 6.10 21.01
C VAL A 248 -1.31 6.19 22.32
N ASN A 249 -0.01 6.49 22.24
CA ASN A 249 0.84 6.60 23.42
C ASN A 249 0.35 7.70 24.38
N HIS A 250 -0.08 8.84 23.84
CA HIS A 250 -0.68 9.91 24.64
C HIS A 250 -1.93 9.42 25.39
N PHE A 251 -2.89 8.80 24.69
CA PHE A 251 -4.13 8.33 25.31
C PHE A 251 -3.95 7.11 26.23
N VAL A 252 -2.96 6.24 25.98
CA VAL A 252 -2.58 5.17 26.93
C VAL A 252 -2.07 5.78 28.23
N ALA A 253 -1.20 6.78 28.16
CA ALA A 253 -0.69 7.48 29.34
C ALA A 253 -1.80 8.23 30.09
N GLU A 254 -2.67 8.95 29.38
CA GLU A 254 -3.81 9.66 29.96
C GLU A 254 -4.78 8.69 30.64
N PHE A 255 -5.10 7.57 29.99
CA PHE A 255 -5.98 6.55 30.55
C PHE A 255 -5.39 5.92 31.81
N LYS A 256 -4.10 5.57 31.79
CA LYS A 256 -3.38 5.05 32.97
C LYS A 256 -3.40 6.05 34.12
N HIS A 257 -3.22 7.33 33.82
CA HIS A 257 -3.31 8.40 34.82
C HIS A 257 -4.71 8.52 35.43
N LYS A 258 -5.76 8.56 34.59
CA LYS A 258 -7.16 8.80 34.99
C LYS A 258 -7.85 7.59 35.63
N HIS A 259 -7.60 6.39 35.14
CA HIS A 259 -8.30 5.16 35.53
C HIS A 259 -7.43 4.16 36.30
N LYS A 260 -6.13 4.47 36.48
CA LYS A 260 -5.15 3.60 37.18
C LYS A 260 -5.07 2.19 36.60
N LYS A 261 -5.37 2.04 35.30
CA LYS A 261 -5.30 0.77 34.55
C LYS A 261 -4.44 0.96 33.31
N ASP A 262 -3.64 -0.05 32.99
CA ASP A 262 -2.76 0.01 31.83
C ASP A 262 -3.39 -0.65 30.60
N LEU A 263 -3.79 0.17 29.61
CA LEU A 263 -4.38 -0.30 28.35
C LEU A 263 -3.41 -1.12 27.51
N ALA A 264 -2.10 -0.90 27.66
CA ALA A 264 -1.10 -1.61 26.87
C ALA A 264 -1.08 -3.12 27.15
N THR A 265 -1.60 -3.53 28.30
CA THR A 265 -1.71 -4.95 28.69
C THR A 265 -2.85 -5.69 27.98
N ASN A 266 -3.75 -4.97 27.28
CA ASN A 266 -4.85 -5.57 26.53
C ASN A 266 -4.71 -5.26 25.02
N PRO A 267 -4.18 -6.20 24.22
CA PRO A 267 -3.97 -6.00 22.78
C PRO A 267 -5.24 -5.62 22.01
N ARG A 268 -6.40 -6.17 22.40
CA ARG A 268 -7.68 -5.87 21.76
C ARG A 268 -8.10 -4.43 22.03
N ALA A 269 -7.97 -3.96 23.27
CA ALA A 269 -8.28 -2.58 23.64
C ALA A 269 -7.32 -1.59 22.96
N LEU A 270 -6.01 -1.90 22.94
CA LEU A 270 -5.01 -1.08 22.27
C LEU A 270 -5.29 -0.92 20.76
N ARG A 271 -5.75 -1.98 20.09
CA ARG A 271 -6.17 -1.92 18.68
C ARG A 271 -7.42 -1.06 18.46
N ARG A 272 -8.42 -1.17 19.34
CA ARG A 272 -9.62 -0.29 19.28
C ARG A 272 -9.21 1.17 19.41
N LEU A 273 -8.33 1.47 20.37
CA LEU A 273 -7.78 2.81 20.56
C LEU A 273 -7.02 3.30 19.33
N ARG A 274 -6.16 2.48 18.73
CA ARG A 274 -5.44 2.81 17.49
C ARG A 274 -6.38 3.14 16.34
N THR A 275 -7.44 2.35 16.16
CA THR A 275 -8.48 2.61 15.14
C THR A 275 -9.19 3.94 15.40
N ALA A 276 -9.49 4.24 16.66
CA ALA A 276 -10.09 5.52 17.06
C ALA A 276 -9.13 6.71 16.85
N CYS A 277 -7.84 6.53 17.14
CA CYS A 277 -6.79 7.53 16.90
C CYS A 277 -6.66 7.84 15.40
N GLU A 278 -6.60 6.82 14.54
CA GLU A 278 -6.54 7.01 13.09
C GLU A 278 -7.74 7.81 12.56
N ARG A 279 -8.96 7.47 13.01
CA ARG A 279 -10.18 8.23 12.67
C ARG A 279 -10.09 9.67 13.17
N THR A 280 -9.65 9.86 14.40
CA THR A 280 -9.51 11.19 15.03
C THR A 280 -8.47 12.05 14.30
N LYS A 281 -7.30 11.49 13.95
CA LYS A 281 -6.27 12.13 13.13
C LYS A 281 -6.85 12.63 11.80
N ARG A 282 -7.65 11.80 11.12
CA ARG A 282 -8.32 12.18 9.86
C ARG A 282 -9.29 13.34 10.06
N THR A 283 -10.07 13.35 11.15
CA THR A 283 -10.96 14.48 11.48
C THR A 283 -10.16 15.76 11.76
N LEU A 284 -9.05 15.65 12.49
CA LEU A 284 -8.16 16.78 12.79
C LEU A 284 -7.48 17.38 11.56
N SER A 285 -7.49 16.68 10.41
CA SER A 285 -6.99 17.24 9.14
C SER A 285 -7.89 18.35 8.58
N SER A 286 -9.12 18.49 9.08
CA SER A 286 -10.08 19.53 8.66
C SER A 286 -10.75 20.25 9.83
N SER A 287 -10.27 20.04 11.06
CA SER A 287 -10.85 20.61 12.28
C SER A 287 -9.77 20.81 13.33
N THR A 288 -9.86 21.89 14.10
CA THR A 288 -8.88 22.22 15.16
C THR A 288 -9.04 21.37 16.42
N GLN A 289 -10.17 20.67 16.55
CA GLN A 289 -10.49 19.79 17.68
C GLN A 289 -11.29 18.58 17.21
N ALA A 290 -11.15 17.46 17.92
CA ALA A 290 -11.92 16.24 17.69
C ALA A 290 -12.14 15.50 19.01
N ARG A 291 -13.27 14.78 19.11
CA ARG A 291 -13.57 13.91 20.25
C ARG A 291 -13.25 12.46 19.88
N LEU A 292 -12.41 11.82 20.68
CA LEU A 292 -12.11 10.40 20.54
C LEU A 292 -13.09 9.61 21.42
N PHE A 293 -13.94 8.82 20.77
CA PHE A 293 -14.83 7.87 21.45
C PHE A 293 -14.22 6.48 21.38
N PHE A 294 -14.13 5.81 22.53
CA PHE A 294 -13.73 4.42 22.58
C PHE A 294 -14.39 3.71 23.76
N ASP A 295 -15.04 2.59 23.47
CA ASP A 295 -15.62 1.72 24.48
C ASP A 295 -14.62 0.63 24.86
N PHE A 296 -14.52 0.36 26.15
CA PHE A 296 -13.58 -0.62 26.72
C PHE A 296 -14.12 -2.04 26.76
N PHE A 297 -15.44 -2.17 26.72
CA PHE A 297 -16.18 -3.42 26.87
C PHE A 297 -16.65 -3.93 25.50
#